data_AF-A0A4Q3E8H7-F1
#
_entry.id   AF-A0A4Q3E8H7-F1
#
_cell.length_a   1.000
_cell.length_b   1.000
_cell.length_c   1.000
_cell.angle_alpha   90.00
_cell.angle_beta   90.00
_cell.angle_gamma   90.00
#
_symmetry.space_group_name_H-M   'P 1'
#
loop_
_entity.id
_entity.type
_entity.pdbx_description
1 polymer ?
#
loop_
_entity_poly.entity_id
_entity_poly.type
_entity_poly.pdbx_seq_one_letter_code
_entity_poly.pdbx_strand_id
1 'polypeptide(L)'
;MVDNHTASCEDCSDDNNYVWIEHANNEWSKYTHMKRFSASVDAGLVAGDTICAGTFLGYECDIGAASGQHLHFELRRPNDPTDINISVNGGFMDRGDAVHLVPVINSNSKHYMEAGDTWTAGSTANCATTVSVPAQTLSNDGYKVYMATSAINTNSNSIILRNGGSAVFHSGGSITFTPGFSAEAGSYCNAKIGGCSTTAFPGGCN
;
A
#
# COMPACT_ATOMS: atom_id res chain seq x y z
N MET A 1 3.61 -1.77 19.84
CA MET A 1 2.50 -2.56 19.27
C MET A 1 1.23 -2.30 20.07
N VAL A 2 0.08 -2.36 19.43
CA VAL A 2 -1.24 -2.30 20.06
C VAL A 2 -2.13 -3.31 19.34
N ASP A 3 -2.74 -4.26 20.05
CA ASP A 3 -3.57 -5.29 19.42
C ASP A 3 -4.81 -5.67 20.25
N ASN A 4 -5.31 -4.78 21.10
CA ASN A 4 -6.41 -5.06 22.03
C ASN A 4 -7.76 -4.46 21.60
N HIS A 5 -7.81 -3.67 20.52
CA HIS A 5 -9.06 -3.09 20.01
C HIS A 5 -9.96 -4.15 19.37
N THR A 6 -11.25 -3.81 19.23
CA THR A 6 -12.31 -4.69 18.68
C THR A 6 -13.17 -4.05 17.59
N ALA A 7 -13.10 -2.72 17.42
CA ALA A 7 -13.98 -2.02 16.49
C ALA A 7 -13.55 -2.27 15.03
N SER A 8 -14.53 -2.38 14.13
CA SER A 8 -14.36 -2.41 12.67
C SER A 8 -15.43 -1.49 12.10
N CYS A 9 -15.01 -0.37 11.51
CA CYS A 9 -15.90 0.70 11.03
C CYS A 9 -15.15 1.73 10.17
N GLU A 10 -15.85 2.49 9.34
CA GLU A 10 -15.20 3.45 8.42
C GLU A 10 -14.45 4.59 9.14
N ASP A 11 -14.94 5.06 10.29
CA ASP A 11 -14.43 6.24 11.00
C ASP A 11 -13.61 5.94 12.27
N CYS A 12 -13.21 4.67 12.52
CA CYS A 12 -12.42 4.28 13.70
C CYS A 12 -10.95 4.06 13.38
N SER A 13 -10.34 5.00 12.67
CA SER A 13 -8.91 4.94 12.35
C SER A 13 -8.00 4.96 13.59
N ASP A 14 -8.49 5.49 14.72
CA ASP A 14 -7.81 5.49 16.01
C ASP A 14 -7.80 4.10 16.69
N ASP A 15 -8.74 3.21 16.33
CA ASP A 15 -8.89 1.88 16.91
C ASP A 15 -8.13 0.79 16.13
N ASN A 16 -7.19 1.17 15.26
CA ASN A 16 -6.36 0.18 14.56
C ASN A 16 -5.55 -0.66 15.56
N ASN A 17 -5.49 -1.96 15.29
CA ASN A 17 -4.48 -2.85 15.88
C ASN A 17 -3.28 -2.92 14.95
N TYR A 18 -2.07 -2.68 15.47
CA TYR A 18 -0.85 -2.56 14.70
C TYR A 18 0.43 -3.05 15.39
N VAL A 19 1.39 -3.45 14.56
CA VAL A 19 2.79 -3.73 14.92
C VAL A 19 3.69 -2.80 14.10
N TRP A 20 4.62 -2.14 14.77
CA TRP A 20 5.72 -1.42 14.14
C TRP A 20 7.02 -2.17 14.42
N ILE A 21 7.87 -2.29 13.40
CA ILE A 21 9.19 -2.90 13.48
C ILE A 21 10.21 -1.91 12.96
N GLU A 22 11.21 -1.62 13.77
CA GLU A 22 12.42 -0.90 13.38
C GLU A 22 13.39 -1.84 12.65
N HIS A 23 14.01 -1.35 11.58
CA HIS A 23 15.02 -2.07 10.82
C HIS A 23 16.39 -1.39 10.97
N ALA A 24 17.46 -2.17 10.81
CA ALA A 24 18.84 -1.70 11.00
C ALA A 24 19.27 -0.55 10.06
N ASN A 25 18.52 -0.30 8.98
CA ASN A 25 18.75 0.78 8.03
C ASN A 25 17.92 2.05 8.31
N ASN A 26 17.40 2.18 9.54
CA ASN A 26 16.50 3.25 9.99
C ASN A 26 15.16 3.30 9.25
N GLU A 27 14.79 2.22 8.55
CA GLU A 27 13.42 2.06 8.05
C GLU A 27 12.55 1.43 9.13
N TRP A 28 11.25 1.65 8.99
CA TRP A 28 10.24 1.17 9.90
C TRP A 28 9.10 0.58 9.09
N SER A 29 8.66 -0.62 9.43
CA SER A 29 7.50 -1.26 8.79
C SER A 29 6.31 -1.35 9.75
N LYS A 30 5.12 -0.96 9.28
CA LYS A 30 3.86 -1.09 9.98
C LYS A 30 3.02 -2.21 9.38
N TYR A 31 2.39 -2.97 10.26
CA TYR A 31 1.39 -3.99 9.95
C TYR A 31 0.13 -3.61 10.72
N THR A 32 -0.98 -3.29 10.05
CA THR A 32 -2.21 -2.82 10.70
C THR A 32 -3.44 -3.60 10.25
N HIS A 33 -4.55 -3.39 10.96
CA HIS A 33 -5.75 -4.23 10.92
C HIS A 33 -5.50 -5.63 11.49
N MET A 34 -4.58 -5.75 12.44
CA MET A 34 -4.24 -7.02 13.07
C MET A 34 -5.42 -7.54 13.91
N LYS A 35 -5.64 -8.85 13.89
CA LYS A 35 -6.63 -9.51 14.73
C LYS A 35 -6.29 -9.28 16.21
N ARG A 36 -7.33 -9.03 17.01
CA ARG A 36 -7.20 -8.82 18.45
C ARG A 36 -6.38 -9.94 19.11
N PHE A 37 -5.39 -9.54 19.90
CA PHE A 37 -4.46 -10.39 20.65
C PHE A 37 -3.58 -11.32 19.81
N SER A 38 -3.58 -11.19 18.48
CA SER A 38 -2.78 -12.08 17.63
C SER A 38 -1.28 -11.80 17.69
N ALA A 39 -0.87 -10.57 17.98
CA ALA A 39 0.54 -10.25 18.15
C ALA A 39 1.00 -10.55 19.59
N SER A 40 0.22 -10.16 20.59
CA SER A 40 0.62 -10.26 22.00
C SER A 40 0.41 -11.65 22.60
N VAL A 41 -0.65 -12.37 22.20
CA VAL A 41 -0.99 -13.69 22.74
C VAL A 41 -0.62 -14.82 21.78
N ASP A 42 -1.09 -14.76 20.53
CA ASP A 42 -0.84 -15.87 19.59
C ASP A 42 0.64 -15.93 19.15
N ALA A 43 1.24 -14.77 18.82
CA ALA A 43 2.66 -14.68 18.49
C ALA A 43 3.57 -14.49 19.72
N GLY A 44 3.01 -14.13 20.88
CA GLY A 44 3.76 -13.95 22.13
C GLY A 44 4.75 -12.79 22.11
N LEU A 45 4.55 -11.80 21.24
CA LEU A 45 5.45 -10.66 21.08
C LEU A 45 5.13 -9.54 22.06
N VAL A 46 6.18 -8.85 22.51
CA VAL A 46 6.07 -7.61 23.27
C VAL A 46 6.92 -6.50 22.64
N ALA A 47 6.56 -5.25 22.94
CA ALA A 47 7.33 -4.11 22.45
C ALA A 47 8.77 -4.16 23.01
N GLY A 48 9.75 -4.02 22.11
CA GLY A 48 11.18 -4.13 22.43
C GLY A 48 11.81 -5.46 22.05
N ASP A 49 11.02 -6.47 21.65
CA ASP A 49 11.56 -7.73 21.15
C ASP A 49 12.36 -7.51 19.86
N THR A 50 13.50 -8.21 19.76
CA THR A 50 14.25 -8.35 18.50
C THR A 50 13.77 -9.60 17.77
N ILE A 51 13.37 -9.45 16.52
CA ILE A 51 12.83 -10.54 15.69
C ILE A 51 13.63 -10.71 14.40
N CYS A 52 13.44 -11.84 13.72
CA CYS A 52 14.08 -12.14 12.44
C CYS A 52 13.08 -12.04 11.28
N ALA A 53 13.58 -11.88 10.06
CA ALA A 53 12.73 -11.98 8.87
C ALA A 53 12.02 -13.34 8.83
N GLY A 54 10.71 -13.33 8.62
CA GLY A 54 9.87 -14.53 8.64
C GLY A 54 9.32 -14.90 10.02
N THR A 55 9.64 -14.17 11.09
CA THR A 55 8.96 -14.33 12.39
C THR A 55 7.46 -14.06 12.22
N PHE A 56 6.64 -14.96 12.74
CA PHE A 56 5.19 -14.80 12.79
C PHE A 56 4.82 -13.61 13.70
N LEU A 57 4.03 -12.67 13.18
CA LEU A 57 3.66 -11.44 13.90
C LEU A 57 2.22 -11.43 14.42
N GLY A 58 1.41 -12.41 14.02
CA GLY A 58 -0.03 -12.44 14.26
C GLY A 58 -0.84 -12.62 12.98
N TYR A 59 -2.14 -12.45 13.08
CA TYR A 59 -3.10 -12.65 12.00
C TYR A 59 -3.67 -11.29 11.56
N GLU A 60 -3.95 -11.14 10.26
CA GLU A 60 -4.73 -10.01 9.74
C GLU A 60 -6.22 -10.13 10.10
N CYS A 61 -6.93 -9.01 10.03
CA CYS A 61 -8.38 -8.88 10.24
C CYS A 61 -8.88 -7.61 9.52
N ASP A 62 -9.96 -7.04 10.03
CA ASP A 62 -10.62 -5.81 9.57
C ASP A 62 -10.76 -4.80 10.73
N ILE A 63 -9.95 -4.91 11.78
CA ILE A 63 -10.04 -4.04 12.97
C ILE A 63 -9.52 -2.62 12.65
N GLY A 64 -10.28 -1.62 13.09
CA GLY A 64 -10.10 -0.20 12.83
C GLY A 64 -10.80 0.25 11.56
N ALA A 65 -10.21 1.24 10.88
CA ALA A 65 -10.74 1.79 9.62
C ALA A 65 -10.35 0.92 8.41
N ALA A 66 -10.96 -0.26 8.31
CA ALA A 66 -10.76 -1.20 7.20
C ALA A 66 -12.04 -1.35 6.37
N SER A 67 -11.90 -1.44 5.04
CA SER A 67 -13.02 -1.70 4.12
C SER A 67 -13.33 -3.19 3.95
N GLY A 68 -12.75 -4.06 4.77
CA GLY A 68 -12.81 -5.51 4.68
C GLY A 68 -11.56 -6.16 5.27
N GLN A 69 -11.54 -7.49 5.33
CA GLN A 69 -10.39 -8.25 5.84
C GLN A 69 -9.19 -8.08 4.92
N HIS A 70 -8.15 -7.42 5.42
CA HIS A 70 -6.86 -7.29 4.74
C HIS A 70 -5.79 -6.79 5.71
N LEU A 71 -4.53 -7.04 5.40
CA LEU A 71 -3.40 -6.38 6.02
C LEU A 71 -3.10 -5.05 5.31
N HIS A 72 -3.09 -3.94 6.05
CA HIS A 72 -2.48 -2.69 5.56
C HIS A 72 -1.02 -2.62 6.02
N PHE A 73 -0.14 -2.40 5.05
CA PHE A 73 1.31 -2.39 5.23
C PHE A 73 1.88 -1.01 4.91
N GLU A 74 2.73 -0.48 5.79
CA GLU A 74 3.49 0.74 5.53
C GLU A 74 4.98 0.45 5.69
N LEU A 75 5.80 1.11 4.87
CA LEU A 75 7.23 1.26 5.11
C LEU A 75 7.54 2.75 5.18
N ARG A 76 8.29 3.17 6.18
CA ARG A 76 8.63 4.57 6.43
C ARG A 76 10.09 4.70 6.81
N ARG A 77 10.67 5.87 6.55
CA ARG A 77 11.98 6.24 7.04
C ARG A 77 11.86 7.60 7.75
N PRO A 78 11.95 7.64 9.08
CA PRO A 78 11.94 8.89 9.82
C PRO A 78 13.00 9.88 9.32
N ASN A 79 12.67 11.16 9.33
CA ASN A 79 13.60 12.24 8.99
C ASN A 79 14.70 12.37 10.05
N ASP A 80 14.33 12.16 11.32
CA ASP A 80 15.24 11.99 12.44
C ASP A 80 14.96 10.62 13.12
N PRO A 81 15.86 9.64 13.02
CA PRO A 81 15.66 8.34 13.64
C PRO A 81 15.72 8.36 15.18
N THR A 82 16.16 9.48 15.78
CA THR A 82 16.19 9.65 17.24
C THR A 82 14.94 10.32 17.80
N ASP A 83 14.09 10.87 16.94
CA ASP A 83 12.84 11.55 17.30
C ASP A 83 11.68 11.01 16.44
N ILE A 84 11.19 9.85 16.84
CA ILE A 84 10.12 9.14 16.13
C ILE A 84 8.84 9.27 16.93
N ASN A 85 7.90 10.07 16.40
CA ASN A 85 6.56 10.20 16.97
C ASN A 85 5.58 9.26 16.26
N ILE A 86 5.16 8.20 16.95
CA ILE A 86 4.09 7.30 16.51
C ILE A 86 2.88 7.59 17.38
N SER A 87 1.80 8.06 16.76
CA SER A 87 0.52 8.26 17.44
C SER A 87 0.06 6.96 18.09
N VAL A 88 -0.22 7.01 19.40
CA VAL A 88 -0.81 5.88 20.13
C VAL A 88 -2.17 5.52 19.53
N ASN A 89 -2.92 6.52 19.06
CA ASN A 89 -4.16 6.38 18.31
C ASN A 89 -3.83 5.96 16.88
N GLY A 90 -4.32 4.80 16.47
CA GLY A 90 -4.19 4.31 15.10
C GLY A 90 -2.78 3.89 14.65
N GLY A 91 -1.73 4.21 15.41
CA GLY A 91 -0.35 3.82 15.12
C GLY A 91 0.26 4.58 13.94
N PHE A 92 -0.15 5.82 13.68
CA PHE A 92 0.35 6.59 12.53
C PHE A 92 1.59 7.40 12.91
N MET A 93 2.62 7.35 12.06
CA MET A 93 3.66 8.38 12.08
C MET A 93 3.13 9.63 11.36
N ASP A 94 3.51 10.81 11.85
CA ASP A 94 3.19 12.06 11.17
C ASP A 94 3.84 12.12 9.79
N ARG A 95 3.10 12.63 8.80
CA ARG A 95 3.58 12.71 7.40
C ARG A 95 4.75 13.66 7.23
N GLY A 96 4.87 14.66 8.11
CA GLY A 96 5.98 15.61 8.11
C GLY A 96 7.29 15.03 8.64
N ASP A 97 7.21 13.93 9.41
CA ASP A 97 8.32 13.42 10.20
C ASP A 97 8.99 12.19 9.57
N ALA A 98 8.43 11.67 8.48
CA ALA A 98 8.99 10.51 7.80
C ALA A 98 8.76 10.54 6.28
N VAL A 99 9.73 10.00 5.56
CA VAL A 99 9.56 9.63 4.15
C VAL A 99 8.73 8.36 4.07
N HIS A 100 7.64 8.39 3.30
CA HIS A 100 6.82 7.22 3.02
C HIS A 100 7.46 6.40 1.90
N LEU A 101 7.90 5.20 2.24
CA LEU A 101 8.49 4.26 1.29
C LEU A 101 7.38 3.29 0.88
N VAL A 102 6.95 3.37 -0.37
CA VAL A 102 5.95 2.42 -0.87
C VAL A 102 6.66 1.28 -1.59
N PRO A 103 6.56 0.03 -1.10
CA PRO A 103 7.08 -1.11 -1.83
C PRO A 103 6.40 -1.19 -3.19
N VAL A 104 7.20 -1.25 -4.24
CA VAL A 104 6.66 -1.46 -5.58
C VAL A 104 6.40 -2.95 -5.76
N ILE A 105 5.13 -3.34 -5.85
CA ILE A 105 4.75 -4.69 -6.26
C ILE A 105 4.95 -4.77 -7.76
N ASN A 106 6.13 -5.27 -8.16
CA ASN A 106 6.50 -5.46 -9.56
C ASN A 106 5.89 -6.76 -10.11
N SER A 107 4.58 -6.73 -10.38
CA SER A 107 3.87 -7.83 -11.03
C SER A 107 2.91 -7.31 -12.09
N ASN A 108 2.83 -8.05 -13.19
CA ASN A 108 1.91 -7.76 -14.30
C ASN A 108 0.51 -8.36 -14.07
N SER A 109 0.38 -9.30 -13.13
CA SER A 109 -0.86 -10.03 -12.89
C SER A 109 -1.68 -9.44 -11.73
N LYS A 110 -1.05 -9.12 -10.60
CA LYS A 110 -1.73 -8.56 -9.41
C LYS A 110 -0.82 -7.60 -8.63
N HIS A 111 -1.45 -6.67 -7.91
CA HIS A 111 -0.78 -5.67 -7.06
C HIS A 111 -1.17 -5.80 -5.57
N TYR A 112 -1.61 -6.98 -5.18
CA TYR A 112 -1.92 -7.37 -3.83
C TYR A 112 -1.35 -8.77 -3.60
N MET A 113 -1.10 -9.13 -2.35
CA MET A 113 -0.57 -10.44 -1.96
C MET A 113 -1.69 -11.22 -1.30
N GLU A 114 -1.84 -12.50 -1.67
CA GLU A 114 -2.82 -13.43 -1.09
C GLU A 114 -2.11 -14.60 -0.43
N ALA A 115 -2.81 -15.27 0.48
CA ALA A 115 -2.36 -16.50 1.07
C ALA A 115 -2.00 -17.54 -0.01
N GLY A 116 -0.78 -18.09 0.07
CA GLY A 116 -0.25 -19.06 -0.89
C GLY A 116 0.61 -18.45 -2.00
N ASP A 117 0.66 -17.12 -2.12
CA ASP A 117 1.59 -16.50 -3.04
C ASP A 117 3.05 -16.66 -2.61
N THR A 118 3.94 -16.71 -3.58
CA THR A 118 5.38 -16.54 -3.37
C THR A 118 5.84 -15.25 -4.03
N TRP A 119 6.31 -14.31 -3.22
CA TRP A 119 6.89 -13.04 -3.66
C TRP A 119 8.35 -12.97 -3.26
N THR A 120 9.21 -12.44 -4.12
CA THR A 120 10.63 -12.25 -3.83
C THR A 120 10.94 -10.77 -3.82
N ALA A 121 11.40 -10.26 -2.66
CA ALA A 121 11.97 -8.92 -2.58
C ALA A 121 13.30 -8.90 -3.34
N GLY A 122 13.50 -7.89 -4.17
CA GLY A 122 14.73 -7.70 -4.93
C GLY A 122 14.89 -6.26 -5.36
N SER A 123 16.09 -5.89 -5.78
CA SER A 123 16.30 -4.61 -6.45
C SER A 123 15.44 -4.61 -7.71
N THR A 124 14.52 -3.66 -7.84
CA THR A 124 13.78 -3.50 -9.08
C THR A 124 14.77 -3.16 -10.18
N ALA A 125 14.86 -4.04 -11.18
CA ALA A 125 15.17 -3.60 -12.53
C ALA A 125 14.20 -2.45 -12.85
N ASN A 126 14.75 -1.34 -13.32
CA ASN A 126 14.11 -0.04 -13.54
C ASN A 126 12.62 -0.15 -13.89
N CYS A 127 11.76 0.64 -13.21
CA CYS A 127 10.39 0.88 -13.66
C CYS A 127 10.41 1.12 -15.18
N ALA A 128 9.46 0.52 -15.91
CA ALA A 128 9.42 0.64 -17.36
C ALA A 128 9.49 2.11 -17.78
N THR A 129 10.31 2.47 -18.78
CA THR A 129 10.38 3.86 -19.23
C THR A 129 9.06 4.33 -19.80
N THR A 130 8.39 3.46 -20.54
CA THR A 130 7.06 3.69 -21.08
C THR A 130 6.19 2.46 -20.89
N VAL A 131 4.93 2.67 -20.53
CA VAL A 131 3.92 1.61 -20.42
C VAL A 131 2.80 1.85 -21.43
N SER A 132 2.48 0.81 -22.19
CA SER A 132 1.29 0.76 -23.04
C SER A 132 0.21 -0.01 -22.29
N VAL A 133 -0.88 0.66 -21.92
CA VAL A 133 -1.97 0.06 -21.15
C VAL A 133 -2.76 -0.89 -22.05
N PRO A 134 -2.85 -2.19 -21.75
CA PRO A 134 -3.59 -3.14 -22.58
C PRO A 134 -5.11 -2.89 -22.48
N ALA A 135 -5.84 -3.33 -23.50
CA ALA A 135 -7.30 -3.34 -23.47
C ALA A 135 -7.79 -4.25 -22.35
N GLN A 136 -8.76 -3.77 -21.55
CA GLN A 136 -9.28 -4.49 -20.39
C GLN A 136 -10.59 -3.90 -19.89
N THR A 137 -11.31 -4.68 -19.08
CA THR A 137 -12.45 -4.21 -18.30
C THR A 137 -12.23 -4.60 -16.85
N LEU A 138 -12.28 -3.62 -15.94
CA LEU A 138 -12.15 -3.80 -14.50
C LEU A 138 -13.52 -3.61 -13.85
N SER A 139 -13.91 -4.52 -12.96
CA SER A 139 -15.20 -4.53 -12.26
C SER A 139 -15.04 -5.34 -10.97
N ASN A 140 -15.97 -5.21 -10.02
CA ASN A 140 -16.06 -6.09 -8.83
C ASN A 140 -14.69 -6.22 -8.11
N ASP A 141 -14.21 -5.11 -7.54
CA ASP A 141 -12.90 -4.99 -6.86
C ASP A 141 -11.68 -5.23 -7.76
N GLY A 142 -11.87 -5.34 -9.08
CA GLY A 142 -10.77 -5.43 -10.04
C GLY A 142 -9.87 -4.19 -9.99
N TYR A 143 -8.59 -4.40 -9.69
CA TYR A 143 -7.63 -3.32 -9.44
C TYR A 143 -6.35 -3.45 -10.29
N LYS A 144 -5.88 -2.36 -10.92
CA LYS A 144 -4.62 -2.33 -11.69
C LYS A 144 -3.77 -1.08 -11.41
N VAL A 145 -2.44 -1.25 -11.40
CA VAL A 145 -1.48 -0.17 -11.24
C VAL A 145 -0.53 -0.14 -12.44
N TYR A 146 -0.42 1.03 -13.07
CA TYR A 146 0.52 1.31 -14.14
C TYR A 146 1.56 2.30 -13.65
N MET A 147 2.84 1.92 -13.69
CA MET A 147 3.94 2.78 -13.28
C MET A 147 4.98 2.88 -14.40
N ALA A 148 5.40 4.10 -14.75
CA ALA A 148 6.42 4.33 -15.76
C ALA A 148 7.34 5.51 -15.41
N THR A 149 8.63 5.44 -15.74
CA THR A 149 9.54 6.58 -15.46
C THR A 149 9.35 7.76 -16.39
N SER A 150 8.79 7.56 -17.59
CA SER A 150 8.58 8.65 -18.56
C SER A 150 7.15 8.77 -19.05
N ALA A 151 6.49 7.69 -19.47
CA ALA A 151 5.17 7.81 -20.09
C ALA A 151 4.25 6.60 -19.88
N ILE A 152 2.95 6.84 -19.73
CA ILE A 152 1.90 5.81 -19.81
C ILE A 152 0.91 6.20 -20.92
N ASN A 153 0.63 5.30 -21.85
CA ASN A 153 -0.27 5.55 -22.96
C ASN A 153 -1.32 4.45 -23.09
N THR A 154 -2.58 4.83 -23.31
CA THR A 154 -3.66 3.86 -23.56
C THR A 154 -3.77 3.41 -25.02
N ASN A 155 -3.10 4.09 -25.96
CA ASN A 155 -2.96 3.68 -27.38
C ASN A 155 -4.26 3.26 -28.09
N SER A 156 -5.34 3.96 -27.80
CA SER A 156 -6.71 3.69 -28.28
C SER A 156 -7.27 2.31 -27.89
N ASN A 157 -6.66 1.66 -26.90
CA ASN A 157 -7.18 0.42 -26.34
C ASN A 157 -8.47 0.69 -25.53
N SER A 158 -9.39 -0.28 -25.58
CA SER A 158 -10.63 -0.24 -24.79
C SER A 158 -10.32 -0.56 -23.34
N ILE A 159 -10.37 0.45 -22.46
CA ILE A 159 -10.08 0.34 -21.04
C ILE A 159 -11.31 0.84 -20.28
N ILE A 160 -12.05 -0.09 -19.70
CA ILE A 160 -13.36 0.20 -19.10
C ILE A 160 -13.29 -0.08 -17.60
N LEU A 161 -13.46 0.95 -16.78
CA LEU A 161 -13.63 0.82 -15.34
C LEU A 161 -15.13 0.79 -15.04
N ARG A 162 -15.67 -0.37 -14.70
CA ARG A 162 -17.07 -0.53 -14.25
C ARG A 162 -17.17 -0.29 -12.75
N ASN A 163 -18.38 -0.36 -12.19
CA ASN A 163 -18.60 -0.32 -10.74
C ASN A 163 -17.67 -1.32 -10.00
N GLY A 164 -16.97 -0.83 -8.97
CA GLY A 164 -15.95 -1.56 -8.21
C GLY A 164 -14.60 -1.69 -8.92
N GLY A 165 -14.49 -1.32 -10.20
CA GLY A 165 -13.26 -1.33 -10.96
C GLY A 165 -12.36 -0.15 -10.63
N SER A 166 -11.06 -0.40 -10.46
CA SER A 166 -10.09 0.58 -9.99
C SER A 166 -8.79 0.56 -10.81
N ALA A 167 -8.29 1.72 -11.20
CA ALA A 167 -6.98 1.84 -11.85
C ALA A 167 -6.15 3.01 -11.31
N VAL A 168 -4.86 2.77 -11.11
CA VAL A 168 -3.87 3.77 -10.70
C VAL A 168 -2.83 3.91 -11.80
N PHE A 169 -2.51 5.15 -12.18
CA PHE A 169 -1.54 5.49 -13.20
C PHE A 169 -0.51 6.46 -12.60
N HIS A 170 0.76 6.10 -12.60
CA HIS A 170 1.84 6.95 -12.11
C HIS A 170 2.96 7.05 -13.13
N SER A 171 3.21 8.24 -13.67
CA SER A 171 4.31 8.47 -14.61
C SER A 171 5.24 9.59 -14.20
N GLY A 172 6.54 9.43 -14.47
CA GLY A 172 7.52 10.51 -14.32
C GLY A 172 7.37 11.68 -15.29
N GLY A 173 6.69 11.48 -16.44
CA GLY A 173 6.55 12.52 -17.46
C GLY A 173 5.11 12.73 -17.92
N SER A 174 4.47 11.72 -18.51
CA SER A 174 3.12 11.87 -19.08
C SER A 174 2.21 10.66 -18.87
N ILE A 175 0.91 10.92 -18.78
CA ILE A 175 -0.15 9.91 -18.85
C ILE A 175 -1.11 10.38 -19.93
N THR A 176 -1.29 9.57 -20.97
CA THR A 176 -2.15 9.90 -22.11
C THR A 176 -3.28 8.88 -22.22
N PHE A 177 -4.48 9.35 -21.85
CA PHE A 177 -5.74 8.68 -22.14
C PHE A 177 -6.21 9.07 -23.55
N THR A 178 -6.47 8.08 -24.36
CA THR A 178 -6.97 8.17 -25.74
C THR A 178 -8.42 7.66 -25.78
N PRO A 179 -9.18 7.95 -26.85
CA PRO A 179 -10.49 7.36 -27.05
C PRO A 179 -10.46 5.83 -26.86
N GLY A 180 -11.40 5.30 -26.07
CA GLY A 180 -11.40 3.90 -25.61
C GLY A 180 -11.28 3.75 -24.10
N PHE A 181 -10.77 4.76 -23.40
CA PHE A 181 -10.85 4.82 -21.92
C PHE A 181 -12.25 5.28 -21.47
N SER A 182 -12.86 4.55 -20.54
CA SER A 182 -14.17 4.86 -19.96
C SER A 182 -14.21 4.46 -18.47
N ALA A 183 -14.92 5.26 -17.65
CA ALA A 183 -15.15 4.99 -16.24
C ALA A 183 -16.64 5.18 -15.91
N GLU A 184 -17.27 4.16 -15.33
CA GLU A 184 -18.66 4.14 -14.92
C GLU A 184 -18.81 4.59 -13.46
N ALA A 185 -20.03 4.93 -13.04
CA ALA A 185 -20.31 5.28 -11.65
C ALA A 185 -19.92 4.14 -10.69
N GLY A 186 -19.26 4.48 -9.58
CA GLY A 186 -18.73 3.51 -8.62
C GLY A 186 -17.37 2.92 -8.98
N SER A 187 -16.73 3.39 -10.05
CA SER A 187 -15.32 3.07 -10.34
C SER A 187 -14.35 4.08 -9.70
N TYR A 188 -13.07 3.71 -9.61
CA TYR A 188 -12.00 4.57 -9.10
C TYR A 188 -10.86 4.71 -10.12
N CYS A 189 -10.43 5.94 -10.39
CA CYS A 189 -9.26 6.22 -11.22
C CYS A 189 -8.36 7.23 -10.53
N ASN A 190 -7.09 6.90 -10.36
CA ASN A 190 -6.07 7.82 -9.85
C ASN A 190 -4.96 7.97 -10.89
N ALA A 191 -4.66 9.20 -11.31
CA ALA A 191 -3.58 9.47 -12.25
C ALA A 191 -2.65 10.54 -11.68
N LYS A 192 -1.35 10.25 -11.66
CA LYS A 192 -0.33 11.13 -11.08
C LYS A 192 0.88 11.27 -11.99
N ILE A 193 1.32 12.52 -12.18
CA ILE A 193 2.63 12.83 -12.73
C ILE A 193 3.57 13.20 -11.58
N GLY A 194 4.74 12.59 -11.59
CA GLY A 194 5.77 12.74 -10.56
C GLY A 194 6.80 11.65 -10.76
N GLY A 195 8.07 11.94 -10.44
CA GLY A 195 9.14 10.97 -10.66
C GLY A 195 8.74 9.59 -10.12
N CYS A 196 8.98 8.54 -10.91
CA CYS A 196 9.07 7.17 -10.39
C CYS A 196 10.27 7.14 -9.44
N SER A 197 10.12 7.76 -8.27
CA SER A 197 11.07 7.58 -7.21
C SER A 197 11.07 6.10 -6.90
N THR A 198 12.26 5.53 -6.71
CA THR A 198 12.42 4.22 -6.06
C THR A 198 11.83 4.19 -4.64
N THR A 199 11.30 5.33 -4.14
CA THR A 199 10.85 5.54 -2.77
C THR A 199 9.56 6.36 -2.60
N ALA A 200 8.62 6.50 -3.54
CA ALA A 200 7.42 7.28 -3.21
C ALA A 200 6.11 7.00 -3.98
N PHE A 201 5.09 6.61 -3.22
CA PHE A 201 3.77 7.23 -3.26
C PHE A 201 3.76 8.30 -2.15
N PRO A 202 3.97 9.59 -2.43
CA PRO A 202 3.64 10.63 -1.47
C PRO A 202 2.14 10.88 -1.59
N GLY A 203 1.38 10.44 -0.59
CA GLY A 203 -0.04 10.72 -0.50
C GLY A 203 -0.30 12.22 -0.34
N GLY A 204 -1.31 12.71 -1.07
CA GLY A 204 -1.95 14.00 -0.85
C GLY A 204 -1.56 15.08 -1.86
N CYS A 205 -2.40 15.28 -2.89
CA CYS A 205 -2.77 16.63 -3.25
C CYS A 205 -4.11 16.90 -2.55
N ASN A 206 -4.19 18.07 -1.90
CA ASN A 206 -5.30 18.63 -1.12
C ASN A 206 -6.71 18.15 -1.48
#